data_AF-A0A946U6E7-F1
#
_entry.id   AF-A0A946U6E7-F1
#
_cell.length_a   1.000
_cell.length_b   1.000
_cell.length_c   1.000
_cell.angle_alpha   90.00
_cell.angle_beta   90.00
_cell.angle_gamma   90.00
#
_symmetry.space_group_name_H-M   'P 1'
#
loop_
_entity.id
_entity.type
_entity.pdbx_description
1 polymer ?
#
loop_
_entity_poly.entity_id
_entity_poly.type
_entity_poly.pdbx_seq_one_letter_code
_entity_poly.pdbx_strand_id
1 'polypeptide(L)'
;MDKLNQWLTLAANLGVLIGLIFLIFELNQSNRIAVYSAESTRRTQFLDMNTSRIENPEIIAKLMRPNPELDDIEWVQALYTARQQTNTWIDAENAVINGLLSDETYKEIFADIDVVVSEMPGLLPAFEYLFEGYGVDENSRLETMVYLFKAVRSKQGEIRENSFE
;
A
#
# COMPACT_ATOMS: atom_id res chain seq x y z
N MET A 1 4.23 -7.81 -63.95
CA MET A 1 5.06 -7.46 -62.79
C MET A 1 4.31 -6.55 -61.82
N ASP A 2 3.71 -5.44 -62.29
CA ASP A 2 3.06 -4.45 -61.40
C ASP A 2 1.92 -4.97 -60.53
N LYS A 3 1.06 -5.84 -61.07
CA LYS A 3 -0.03 -6.46 -60.28
C LYS A 3 0.52 -7.33 -59.14
N LEU A 4 1.62 -8.06 -59.36
CA LEU A 4 2.23 -8.90 -58.33
C LEU A 4 2.83 -8.03 -57.22
N ASN A 5 3.54 -6.95 -57.58
CA ASN A 5 4.04 -5.99 -56.59
C ASN A 5 2.92 -5.34 -55.79
N GLN A 6 1.80 -4.96 -56.41
CA GLN A 6 0.64 -4.42 -55.69
C GLN A 6 0.07 -5.41 -54.67
N TRP A 7 -0.09 -6.69 -55.06
CA TRP A 7 -0.57 -7.72 -54.13
C TRP A 7 0.40 -7.98 -52.98
N LEU A 8 1.72 -7.96 -53.24
CA LEU A 8 2.74 -8.10 -52.21
C LEU A 8 2.74 -6.92 -51.24
N THR A 9 2.63 -5.69 -51.72
CA THR A 9 2.51 -4.50 -50.88
C THR A 9 1.22 -4.51 -50.05
N LEU A 10 0.10 -4.93 -50.66
CA LEU A 10 -1.17 -5.06 -49.94
C LEU A 10 -1.07 -6.12 -48.83
N ALA A 11 -0.50 -7.28 -49.13
CA ALA A 11 -0.29 -8.34 -48.14
C ALA A 11 0.66 -7.91 -47.02
N ALA A 12 1.73 -7.18 -47.34
CA ALA A 12 2.65 -6.63 -46.35
C ALA A 12 1.95 -5.63 -45.42
N ASN A 13 1.19 -4.68 -45.97
CA ASN A 13 0.43 -3.70 -45.18
C ASN A 13 -0.64 -4.38 -44.32
N LEU A 14 -1.31 -5.41 -44.85
CA LEU A 14 -2.28 -6.19 -44.08
C LEU A 14 -1.61 -6.99 -42.96
N GLY A 15 -0.43 -7.57 -43.21
CA GLY A 15 0.36 -8.26 -42.20
C GLY A 15 0.78 -7.32 -41.06
N VAL A 16 1.22 -6.10 -41.38
CA VAL A 16 1.52 -5.07 -40.38
C VAL A 16 0.27 -4.71 -39.57
N LEU A 17 -0.87 -4.48 -40.24
CA LEU A 17 -2.14 -4.16 -39.57
C LEU A 17 -2.56 -5.27 -38.60
N ILE A 18 -2.53 -6.52 -39.05
CA ILE A 18 -2.85 -7.69 -38.22
C ILE A 18 -1.88 -7.75 -37.03
N GLY A 19 -0.58 -7.58 -37.25
CA GLY A 19 0.42 -7.55 -36.18
C GLY A 19 0.14 -6.48 -35.12
N LEU A 20 -0.24 -5.27 -35.54
CA LEU A 20 -0.63 -4.19 -34.62
C LEU A 20 -1.89 -4.55 -33.83
N ILE A 21 -2.89 -5.17 -34.46
CA ILE A 21 -4.11 -5.62 -33.77
C ILE A 21 -3.76 -6.65 -32.69
N PHE A 22 -2.94 -7.66 -33.02
CA PHE A 22 -2.48 -8.66 -32.04
C PHE A 22 -1.73 -8.01 -30.87
N LEU A 23 -0.79 -7.10 -31.16
CA LEU A 23 -0.05 -6.38 -30.12
C LEU A 23 -0.99 -5.60 -29.17
N ILE A 24 -2.00 -4.93 -29.71
CA ILE A 24 -3.00 -4.22 -28.89
C ILE A 24 -3.77 -5.19 -27.98
N PHE A 25 -4.18 -6.35 -28.50
CA PHE A 25 -4.85 -7.38 -27.70
C PHE A 25 -3.96 -7.93 -26.59
N GLU A 26 -2.69 -8.22 -26.89
CA GLU A 26 -1.72 -8.72 -25.91
C GLU A 26 -1.43 -7.69 -24.83
N LEU A 27 -1.26 -6.41 -25.19
CA LEU A 27 -1.06 -5.32 -24.24
C LEU A 27 -2.26 -5.16 -23.29
N ASN A 28 -3.48 -5.20 -23.83
CA ASN A 28 -4.69 -5.11 -23.02
C ASN A 28 -4.84 -6.31 -22.07
N GLN A 29 -4.52 -7.52 -22.54
CA GLN A 29 -4.55 -8.72 -21.71
C GLN A 29 -3.49 -8.65 -20.60
N SER A 30 -2.27 -8.25 -20.94
CA SER A 30 -1.16 -8.10 -19.99
C SER A 30 -1.50 -7.08 -18.92
N ASN A 31 -2.06 -5.93 -19.30
CA ASN A 31 -2.49 -4.90 -18.36
C ASN A 31 -3.58 -5.41 -17.40
N ARG A 32 -4.57 -6.13 -17.92
CA ARG A 32 -5.64 -6.71 -17.08
C ARG A 32 -5.10 -7.73 -16.08
N ILE A 33 -4.11 -8.54 -16.48
CA ILE A 33 -3.46 -9.49 -15.58
C ILE A 33 -2.66 -8.76 -14.50
N ALA A 34 -1.94 -7.70 -14.86
CA ALA A 34 -1.16 -6.90 -13.91
C ALA A 34 -2.05 -6.27 -12.83
N VAL A 35 -3.17 -5.64 -13.22
CA VAL A 35 -4.15 -5.07 -12.29
C VAL A 35 -4.72 -6.14 -11.36
N TYR A 36 -5.19 -7.26 -11.92
CA TYR A 36 -5.74 -8.36 -11.10
C TYR A 36 -4.70 -8.92 -10.13
N SER A 37 -3.45 -9.09 -10.57
CA SER A 37 -2.37 -9.59 -9.72
C SER A 37 -2.06 -8.61 -8.59
N ALA A 38 -2.05 -7.30 -8.85
CA ALA A 38 -1.81 -6.28 -7.83
C ALA A 38 -2.90 -6.31 -6.74
N GLU A 39 -4.17 -6.33 -7.16
CA GLU A 39 -5.31 -6.45 -6.24
C GLU A 39 -5.28 -7.75 -5.44
N SER A 40 -4.94 -8.88 -6.08
CA SER A 40 -4.82 -10.18 -5.41
C SER A 40 -3.68 -10.19 -4.39
N THR A 41 -2.50 -9.66 -4.75
CA THR A 41 -1.34 -9.59 -3.85
C THR A 41 -1.66 -8.72 -2.64
N ARG A 42 -2.26 -7.54 -2.84
CA ARG A 42 -2.72 -6.67 -1.75
C ARG A 42 -3.65 -7.44 -0.80
N ARG A 43 -4.67 -8.11 -1.35
CA ARG A 43 -5.61 -8.89 -0.53
C ARG A 43 -4.91 -9.97 0.29
N THR A 44 -3.97 -10.70 -0.31
CA THR A 44 -3.18 -11.71 0.41
C THR A 44 -2.36 -11.08 1.53
N GLN A 45 -1.69 -9.94 1.30
CA GLN A 45 -0.94 -9.23 2.34
C GLN A 45 -1.83 -8.86 3.53
N PHE A 46 -3.05 -8.34 3.29
CA PHE A 46 -4.00 -8.03 4.36
C PHE A 46 -4.47 -9.28 5.12
N LEU A 47 -4.72 -10.40 4.41
CA LEU A 47 -5.09 -11.66 5.05
C LEU A 47 -3.96 -12.23 5.92
N ASP A 48 -2.72 -12.17 5.45
CA ASP A 48 -1.55 -12.63 6.19
C ASP A 48 -1.33 -11.77 7.44
N MET A 49 -1.50 -10.44 7.32
CA MET A 49 -1.45 -9.52 8.45
C MET A 49 -2.53 -9.85 9.49
N ASN A 50 -3.78 -10.03 9.06
CA ASN A 50 -4.88 -10.39 9.95
C ASN A 50 -4.65 -11.74 10.63
N THR A 51 -4.13 -12.72 9.89
CA THR A 51 -3.78 -14.05 10.44
C THR A 51 -2.70 -13.93 11.51
N SER A 52 -1.62 -13.19 11.23
CA SER A 52 -0.54 -12.96 12.21
C SER A 52 -1.05 -12.27 13.49
N ARG A 53 -2.00 -11.33 13.37
CA ARG A 53 -2.65 -10.67 14.51
C ARG A 53 -3.50 -11.65 15.33
N ILE A 54 -4.24 -12.54 14.67
CA ILE A 54 -5.04 -13.60 15.32
C ILE A 54 -4.14 -14.60 16.05
N GLU A 55 -2.97 -14.90 15.50
CA GLU A 55 -1.99 -15.83 16.08
C GLU A 55 -1.24 -15.23 17.29
N ASN A 56 -1.18 -13.89 17.40
CA ASN A 56 -0.48 -13.19 18.48
C ASN A 56 -1.42 -12.18 19.19
N PRO A 57 -2.56 -12.62 19.75
CA PRO A 57 -3.58 -11.72 20.26
C PRO A 57 -3.11 -10.90 21.47
N GLU A 58 -2.15 -11.39 22.26
CA GLU A 58 -1.68 -10.72 23.48
C GLU A 58 -1.00 -9.38 23.17
N ILE A 59 -0.10 -9.38 22.18
CA ILE A 59 0.59 -8.15 21.76
C ILE A 59 -0.40 -7.19 21.10
N ILE A 60 -1.33 -7.69 20.29
CA ILE A 60 -2.36 -6.85 19.67
C ILE A 60 -3.23 -6.18 20.73
N ALA A 61 -3.68 -6.93 21.74
CA ALA A 61 -4.44 -6.38 22.85
C ALA A 61 -3.68 -5.31 23.65
N LYS A 62 -2.36 -5.43 23.78
CA LYS A 62 -1.50 -4.38 24.36
C LYS A 62 -1.44 -3.16 23.45
N LEU A 63 -1.21 -3.35 22.15
CA LEU A 63 -1.11 -2.27 21.17
C LEU A 63 -2.40 -1.48 20.98
N MET A 64 -3.55 -2.07 21.32
CA MET A 64 -4.84 -1.36 21.38
C MET A 64 -4.95 -0.33 22.51
N ARG A 65 -4.03 -0.36 23.49
CA ARG A 65 -4.03 0.59 24.60
C ARG A 65 -3.08 1.76 24.30
N PRO A 66 -3.40 2.98 24.72
CA PRO A 66 -2.46 4.08 24.64
C PRO A 66 -1.29 3.84 25.60
N ASN A 67 -0.07 4.15 25.16
CA ASN A 67 1.17 4.06 25.95
C ASN A 67 1.34 2.72 26.72
N PRO A 68 1.30 1.56 26.04
CA PRO A 68 1.48 0.29 26.71
C PRO A 68 2.92 0.13 27.20
N GLU A 69 3.10 -0.50 28.36
CA GLU A 69 4.40 -1.02 28.76
C GLU A 69 4.72 -2.25 27.92
N LEU A 70 5.77 -2.14 27.11
CA LEU A 70 6.28 -3.21 26.25
C LEU A 70 7.66 -3.62 26.76
N ASP A 71 7.89 -4.93 26.88
CA ASP A 71 9.25 -5.44 27.04
C ASP A 71 10.04 -5.38 25.71
N ASP A 72 11.31 -5.80 25.73
CA ASP A 72 12.19 -5.75 24.56
C ASP A 72 11.64 -6.57 23.37
N ILE A 73 11.01 -7.71 23.63
CA ILE A 73 10.46 -8.60 22.59
C ILE A 73 9.19 -7.97 22.02
N GLU A 74 8.31 -7.48 22.89
CA GLU A 74 7.06 -6.83 22.53
C GLU A 74 7.29 -5.53 21.76
N TRP A 75 8.34 -4.78 22.10
CA TRP A 75 8.78 -3.61 21.33
C TRP A 75 9.21 -4.01 19.90
N VAL A 76 10.00 -5.08 19.76
CA VAL A 76 10.38 -5.59 18.43
C VAL A 76 9.13 -5.98 17.64
N GLN A 77 8.18 -6.69 18.26
CA GLN A 77 6.92 -7.05 17.62
C GLN A 77 6.14 -5.80 17.16
N ALA A 78 5.97 -4.80 18.04
CA ALA A 78 5.32 -3.54 17.73
C ALA A 78 5.99 -2.82 16.55
N LEU A 79 7.32 -2.75 16.54
CA LEU A 79 8.10 -2.13 15.48
C LEU A 79 7.90 -2.83 14.13
N TYR A 80 7.92 -4.17 14.12
CA TYR A 80 7.72 -4.92 12.88
C TYR A 80 6.27 -4.90 12.41
N THR A 81 5.29 -4.83 13.32
CA THR A 81 3.88 -4.57 12.97
C THR A 81 3.71 -3.20 12.32
N ALA A 82 4.25 -2.14 12.92
CA ALA A 82 4.22 -0.79 12.35
C ALA A 82 4.91 -0.73 10.98
N ARG A 83 6.07 -1.41 10.85
CA ARG A 83 6.84 -1.47 9.60
C ARG A 83 6.08 -2.22 8.51
N GLN A 84 5.49 -3.37 8.84
CA GLN A 84 4.69 -4.14 7.89
C GLN A 84 3.52 -3.31 7.36
N GLN A 85 2.78 -2.64 8.26
CA GLN A 85 1.67 -1.78 7.88
C GLN A 85 2.14 -0.60 6.99
N THR A 86 3.24 0.06 7.37
CA THR A 86 3.85 1.14 6.60
C THR A 86 4.23 0.69 5.19
N ASN A 87 4.88 -0.47 5.07
CA ASN A 87 5.27 -1.03 3.78
C ASN A 87 4.05 -1.35 2.91
N THR A 88 2.98 -1.94 3.48
CA THR A 88 1.74 -2.22 2.75
C THR A 88 1.12 -0.95 2.17
N TRP A 89 1.12 0.15 2.92
CA TRP A 89 0.59 1.44 2.44
C TRP A 89 1.47 2.05 1.35
N ILE A 90 2.80 2.01 1.50
CA ILE A 90 3.75 2.46 0.47
C ILE A 90 3.57 1.67 -0.82
N ASP A 91 3.48 0.34 -0.73
CA ASP A 91 3.29 -0.54 -1.88
C ASP A 91 1.97 -0.26 -2.59
N ALA A 92 0.90 -0.01 -1.83
CA ALA A 92 -0.40 0.31 -2.38
C ALA A 92 -0.42 1.68 -3.08
N GLU A 93 0.19 2.73 -2.51
CA GLU A 93 0.33 4.03 -3.19
C GLU A 93 1.15 3.90 -4.48
N ASN A 94 2.27 3.17 -4.44
CA ASN A 94 3.06 2.92 -5.64
C ASN A 94 2.25 2.18 -6.71
N ALA A 95 1.41 1.22 -6.33
CA ALA A 95 0.56 0.52 -7.28
C ALA A 95 -0.51 1.43 -7.90
N VAL A 96 -1.05 2.41 -7.16
CA VAL A 96 -1.94 3.46 -7.69
C VAL A 96 -1.19 4.37 -8.67
N ILE A 97 0.01 4.86 -8.31
CA ILE A 97 0.85 5.71 -9.18
C ILE A 97 1.13 5.02 -10.53
N ASN A 98 1.26 3.69 -10.53
CA ASN A 98 1.51 2.90 -11.73
C ASN A 98 0.23 2.42 -12.46
N GLY A 99 -0.95 2.87 -12.04
CA GLY A 99 -2.24 2.50 -12.66
C GLY A 99 -2.64 1.04 -12.45
N LEU A 100 -2.09 0.38 -11.44
CA LEU A 100 -2.37 -1.02 -11.10
C LEU A 100 -3.51 -1.16 -10.08
N LEU A 101 -3.76 -0.12 -9.29
CA LEU A 101 -4.90 -0.03 -8.36
C LEU A 101 -5.75 1.20 -8.69
N SER A 102 -7.03 1.14 -8.31
CA SER A 102 -7.98 2.22 -8.56
C SER A 102 -7.87 3.37 -7.55
N ASP A 103 -8.35 4.55 -7.92
CA ASP A 103 -8.47 5.70 -7.01
C ASP A 103 -9.38 5.41 -5.81
N GLU A 104 -10.34 4.49 -5.96
CA GLU A 104 -11.19 4.06 -4.84
C GLU A 104 -10.39 3.23 -3.84
N THR A 105 -9.60 2.27 -4.33
CA THR A 105 -8.63 1.52 -3.53
C THR A 105 -7.64 2.45 -2.83
N TYR A 106 -7.27 3.57 -3.48
CA TYR A 106 -6.39 4.57 -2.90
C TYR A 106 -7.00 5.26 -1.67
N LYS A 107 -8.28 5.67 -1.74
CA LYS A 107 -8.99 6.28 -0.61
C LYS A 107 -9.10 5.35 0.58
N GLU A 108 -9.31 4.06 0.34
CA GLU A 108 -9.39 3.05 1.41
C GLU A 108 -8.09 2.97 2.22
N ILE A 109 -6.93 3.27 1.63
CA ILE A 109 -5.65 3.26 2.35
C ILE A 109 -5.65 4.31 3.46
N PHE A 110 -6.16 5.52 3.18
CA PHE A 110 -6.22 6.59 4.18
C PHE A 110 -7.18 6.26 5.31
N ALA A 111 -8.32 5.65 4.99
CA ALA A 111 -9.26 5.16 6.00
C ALA A 111 -8.63 4.05 6.87
N ASP A 112 -7.85 3.14 6.28
CA ASP A 112 -7.11 2.11 7.02
C ASP A 112 -6.04 2.71 7.94
N ILE A 113 -5.35 3.76 7.51
CA ILE A 113 -4.41 4.52 8.36
C ILE A 113 -5.13 5.07 9.59
N ASP A 114 -6.28 5.72 9.41
CA ASP A 114 -7.06 6.28 10.52
C ASP A 114 -7.52 5.19 11.49
N VAL A 115 -8.00 4.06 10.96
CA VAL A 115 -8.43 2.91 11.77
C VAL A 115 -7.25 2.37 12.58
N VAL A 116 -6.10 2.11 11.96
CA VAL A 116 -4.93 1.57 12.66
C VAL A 116 -4.42 2.53 13.74
N VAL A 117 -4.30 3.82 13.43
CA VAL A 117 -3.84 4.84 14.38
C VAL A 117 -4.82 5.00 15.55
N SER A 118 -6.12 4.89 15.28
CA SER A 118 -7.16 5.01 16.30
C SER A 118 -7.30 3.75 17.16
N GLU A 119 -7.31 2.57 16.55
CA GLU A 119 -7.54 1.29 17.24
C GLU A 119 -6.30 0.76 17.93
N MET A 120 -5.10 1.08 17.42
CA MET A 120 -3.82 0.60 17.96
C MET A 120 -2.88 1.77 18.33
N PRO A 121 -3.27 2.65 19.27
CA PRO A 121 -2.44 3.79 19.68
C PRO A 121 -1.11 3.39 20.35
N GLY A 122 -0.95 2.13 20.76
CA GLY A 122 0.33 1.60 21.23
C GLY A 122 1.40 1.50 20.13
N LEU A 123 1.03 1.59 18.85
CA LEU A 123 1.97 1.61 17.73
C LEU A 123 2.58 3.01 17.48
N LEU A 124 2.04 4.07 18.09
CA LEU A 124 2.50 5.45 17.82
C LEU A 124 4.01 5.63 18.03
N PRO A 125 4.65 5.12 19.11
CA PRO A 125 6.09 5.25 19.27
C PRO A 125 6.89 4.48 18.21
N ALA A 126 6.38 3.35 17.74
CA ALA A 126 7.01 2.59 16.65
C ALA A 126 6.93 3.34 15.31
N PHE A 127 5.81 4.00 15.01
CA PHE A 127 5.71 4.86 13.83
C PHE A 127 6.67 6.04 13.90
N GLU A 128 6.81 6.70 15.05
CA GLU A 128 7.80 7.77 15.25
C GLU A 128 9.22 7.30 14.97
N TYR A 129 9.60 6.13 15.50
CA TYR A 129 10.90 5.52 15.23
C TYR A 129 11.12 5.29 13.73
N LEU A 130 10.08 4.83 13.02
CA LEU A 130 10.15 4.63 11.56
C LEU A 130 10.24 5.96 10.80
N PHE A 131 9.55 7.02 11.26
CA PHE A 131 9.63 8.32 10.61
C PHE A 131 11.04 8.89 10.66
N GLU A 132 11.71 8.80 11.80
CA GLU A 132 13.11 9.21 11.91
C GLU A 132 14.01 8.37 10.99
N GLY A 133 13.82 7.04 10.98
CA GLY A 133 14.63 6.14 10.16
C GLY A 133 14.43 6.30 8.64
N TYR A 134 13.22 6.67 8.21
CA TYR A 134 12.88 6.86 6.79
C TYR A 134 12.97 8.32 6.33
N GLY A 135 13.16 9.27 7.25
CA GLY A 135 13.09 10.69 6.95
C GLY A 135 11.68 11.13 6.52
N VAL A 136 10.66 10.57 7.16
CA VAL A 136 9.25 10.93 6.88
C VAL A 136 8.87 12.17 7.68
N ASP A 137 8.47 13.21 6.96
CA ASP A 137 7.91 14.44 7.48
C ASP A 137 6.72 14.93 6.60
N GLU A 138 6.24 16.14 6.88
CA GLU A 138 5.14 16.79 6.16
C GLU A 138 5.41 17.05 4.66
N ASN A 139 6.67 16.98 4.24
CA ASN A 139 7.15 17.19 2.87
C ASN A 139 7.54 15.88 2.17
N SER A 140 7.25 14.72 2.78
CA SER A 140 7.51 13.41 2.17
C SER A 140 6.86 13.29 0.80
N ARG A 141 7.53 12.59 -0.13
CA ARG A 141 7.02 12.41 -1.50
C ARG A 141 5.74 11.57 -1.58
N LEU A 142 5.59 10.62 -0.66
CA LEU A 142 4.44 9.72 -0.62
C LEU A 142 3.34 10.32 0.23
N GLU A 143 2.16 10.52 -0.34
CA GLU A 143 1.03 11.15 0.33
C GLU A 143 0.55 10.30 1.51
N THR A 144 0.59 8.97 1.40
CA THR A 144 0.24 8.07 2.50
C THR A 144 1.17 8.26 3.70
N MET A 145 2.45 8.54 3.47
CA MET A 145 3.42 8.80 4.53
C MET A 145 3.21 10.16 5.19
N VAL A 146 2.92 11.19 4.39
CA VAL A 146 2.53 12.51 4.92
C VAL A 146 1.26 12.41 5.76
N TYR A 147 0.27 11.64 5.30
CA TYR A 147 -0.98 11.45 6.00
C TYR A 147 -0.77 10.69 7.32
N LEU A 148 -0.06 9.56 7.28
CA LEU A 148 0.30 8.78 8.46
C LEU A 148 1.04 9.63 9.49
N PHE A 149 2.03 10.42 9.05
CA PHE A 149 2.76 11.35 9.93
C PHE A 149 1.81 12.30 10.66
N LYS A 150 0.89 12.94 9.93
CA LYS A 150 -0.11 13.86 10.50
C LYS A 150 -1.08 13.15 11.45
N ALA A 151 -1.58 11.98 11.07
CA ALA A 151 -2.50 11.18 11.88
C ALA A 151 -1.86 10.77 13.22
N VAL A 152 -0.61 10.30 13.20
CA VAL A 152 0.16 9.94 14.41
C VAL A 152 0.34 11.14 15.32
N ARG A 153 0.75 12.29 14.78
CA ARG A 153 0.92 13.53 15.56
C ARG A 153 -0.38 14.03 16.18
N SER A 154 -1.47 13.99 15.42
CA SER A 154 -2.81 14.34 15.91
C SER A 154 -3.20 13.44 17.07
N LYS A 155 -3.07 12.12 16.90
CA LYS A 155 -3.48 11.15 17.92
C LYS A 155 -2.66 11.27 19.21
N GLN A 156 -1.35 11.52 19.09
CA GLN A 156 -0.50 11.82 20.24
C GLN A 156 -0.90 13.11 20.96
N GLY A 157 -1.40 14.12 20.24
CA GLY A 157 -1.98 15.32 20.83
C GLY A 157 -3.18 14.98 21.71
N GLU A 158 -4.15 14.27 21.15
CA GLU A 158 -5.37 13.82 21.86
C GLU A 158 -5.05 13.01 23.13
N ILE A 159 -4.13 12.04 23.03
CA ILE A 159 -3.76 11.20 24.17
C ILE A 159 -3.10 12.02 25.28
N ARG A 160 -2.29 13.03 24.92
CA ARG A 160 -1.66 13.92 25.90
C ARG A 160 -2.69 14.79 26.60
N GLU A 161 -3.61 15.41 25.86
CA GLU A 161 -4.66 16.25 26.45
C GLU A 161 -5.53 15.47 27.44
N ASN A 162 -5.95 14.26 27.07
CA ASN A 162 -6.77 13.39 27.93
C ASN A 162 -6.03 12.82 29.16
N SER A 163 -4.70 12.94 29.23
CA SER A 163 -3.91 12.48 30.38
C SER A 163 -3.80 13.49 31.53
N PHE A 164 -4.30 14.72 31.32
CA PHE A 164 -4.30 15.81 32.30
C PHE A 164 -5.69 16.14 32.87
N GLU A 165 -6.74 15.42 32.45
CA GLU A 165 -8.09 15.45 33.04
C GLU A 165 -8.27 14.33 34.08
#